data_AF-A0A0S9KVN9-F1
#
_entry.id   AF-A0A0S9KVN9-F1
#
_cell.length_a   1.000
_cell.length_b   1.000
_cell.length_c   1.000
_cell.angle_alpha   90.00
_cell.angle_beta   90.00
_cell.angle_gamma   90.00
#
_symmetry.space_group_name_H-M   'P 1'
#
loop_
_entity.id
_entity.type
_entity.pdbx_description
1 polymer ?
#
loop_
_entity_poly.entity_id
_entity_poly.type
_entity_poly.pdbx_seq_one_letter_code
_entity_poly.pdbx_strand_id
1 'polypeptide(L)'
;MENTDTLDKRNVDVATAWAQLQASADQGQPLQADAYRLAFADPEFLLRRETRGIRFQLEMLKPDLEQQAQGIENTIVVFGSARFPAPEQAELELAEARSSGDDKALQLAERRMRNARYYDQARRFAELVARDSASRPAAERLVICTGGGPGIMEAANRGAHEAGAANVGLNIALPHEQSGNRFITPSLSFKFHYFALRKMHFMMRAKALVAFPGGFGTLDELFEVLTLVQTGKAKAVPIVLFGSNYWKRLLNFEVLIEEGAISPDDLKLFSYVDQPEDAWAAIQAFYAL
;
A
#
# COMPACT_ATOMS: atom_id res chain seq x y z
N MET A 1 -9.79 7.42 34.72
CA MET A 1 -8.61 6.57 35.00
C MET A 1 -9.13 5.16 35.21
N GLU A 2 -9.34 4.44 34.12
CA GLU A 2 -9.83 3.06 34.17
C GLU A 2 -8.65 2.10 34.01
N ASN A 3 -8.49 1.27 35.05
CA ASN A 3 -7.61 0.12 35.23
C ASN A 3 -6.91 -0.45 33.98
N THR A 4 -5.62 -0.16 33.84
CA THR A 4 -4.64 -0.97 33.11
C THR A 4 -4.19 -2.22 33.87
N ASP A 5 -4.69 -2.45 35.09
CA ASP A 5 -4.13 -3.43 36.05
C ASP A 5 -4.81 -4.82 36.06
N THR A 6 -5.65 -5.14 35.07
CA THR A 6 -6.32 -6.48 34.96
C THR A 6 -5.77 -7.36 33.82
N LEU A 7 -4.66 -6.96 33.21
CA LEU A 7 -3.96 -7.73 32.16
C LEU A 7 -2.92 -8.71 32.73
N ASP A 8 -2.49 -8.53 33.97
CA ASP A 8 -1.26 -9.17 34.48
C ASP A 8 -1.39 -10.70 34.69
N LYS A 9 -2.55 -11.20 35.11
CA LYS A 9 -2.77 -12.66 35.30
C LYS A 9 -3.04 -13.44 34.01
N ARG A 10 -3.56 -12.79 32.96
CA ARG A 10 -3.82 -13.42 31.64
C ARG A 10 -2.55 -13.51 30.79
N ASN A 11 -1.60 -12.60 31.00
CA ASN A 11 -0.32 -12.58 30.30
C ASN A 11 0.59 -13.78 30.62
N VAL A 12 0.48 -14.37 31.82
CA VAL A 12 1.26 -15.57 32.20
C VAL A 12 0.89 -16.78 31.34
N ASP A 13 -0.38 -16.91 30.97
CA ASP A 13 -0.89 -18.02 30.15
C ASP A 13 -0.46 -17.87 28.68
N VAL A 14 -0.51 -16.64 28.16
CA VAL A 14 -0.01 -16.31 26.81
C VAL A 14 1.50 -16.50 26.73
N ALA A 15 2.27 -15.92 27.65
CA ALA A 15 3.73 -16.03 27.64
C ALA A 15 4.19 -17.50 27.71
N THR A 16 3.51 -18.32 28.52
CA THR A 16 3.79 -19.76 28.62
C THR A 16 3.47 -20.49 27.32
N ALA A 17 2.33 -20.22 26.70
CA ALA A 17 1.95 -20.82 25.42
C ALA A 17 2.96 -20.48 24.29
N TRP A 18 3.43 -19.23 24.23
CA TRP A 18 4.42 -18.79 23.26
C TRP A 18 5.82 -19.37 23.54
N ALA A 19 6.23 -19.48 24.81
CA ALA A 19 7.50 -20.10 25.19
C ALA A 19 7.56 -21.58 24.82
N GLN A 20 6.46 -22.32 25.00
CA GLN A 20 6.34 -23.72 24.55
C GLN A 20 6.50 -23.84 23.03
N LEU A 21 5.86 -22.93 22.28
CA LEU A 21 5.96 -22.92 20.82
C LEU A 21 7.40 -22.65 20.34
N GLN A 22 8.07 -21.68 20.96
CA GLN A 22 9.44 -21.31 20.62
C GLN A 22 10.40 -22.47 20.90
N ALA A 23 10.25 -23.16 22.03
CA ALA A 23 11.06 -24.33 22.36
C ALA A 23 10.90 -25.47 21.35
N SER A 24 9.68 -25.70 20.82
CA SER A 24 9.45 -26.70 19.76
C SER A 24 10.05 -26.27 18.41
N ALA A 25 9.97 -24.98 18.07
CA ALA A 25 10.53 -24.43 16.82
C ALA A 25 12.07 -24.51 16.79
N ASP A 26 12.74 -24.20 17.89
CA ASP A 26 14.21 -24.24 18.01
C ASP A 26 14.79 -25.66 17.83
N GLN A 27 13.98 -26.69 18.11
CA GLN A 27 14.34 -28.09 17.90
C GLN A 27 14.10 -28.57 16.46
N GLY A 28 13.58 -27.71 15.57
CA GLY A 28 13.27 -28.04 14.19
C GLY A 28 12.18 -29.09 14.03
N GLN A 29 11.39 -29.35 15.08
CA GLN A 29 10.34 -30.36 15.04
C GLN A 29 9.08 -29.78 14.39
N PRO A 30 8.46 -30.49 13.44
CA PRO A 30 7.17 -30.07 12.91
C PRO A 30 6.13 -30.01 14.04
N LEU A 31 5.26 -29.00 14.00
CA LEU A 31 4.18 -28.86 14.97
C LEU A 31 3.29 -30.11 14.91
N GLN A 32 3.23 -30.85 16.02
CA GLN A 32 2.33 -31.98 16.19
C GLN A 32 0.98 -31.52 16.75
N ALA A 33 -0.08 -32.28 16.47
CA ALA A 33 -1.41 -32.05 17.02
C ALA A 33 -1.38 -32.17 18.55
N ASP A 34 -1.88 -31.16 19.24
CA ASP A 34 -1.86 -31.08 20.70
C ASP A 34 -3.13 -30.37 21.20
N ALA A 35 -4.09 -31.15 21.67
CA ALA A 35 -5.38 -30.64 22.12
C ALA A 35 -5.32 -29.84 23.43
N TYR A 36 -4.17 -29.84 24.12
CA TYR A 36 -3.99 -29.08 25.36
C TYR A 36 -3.55 -27.64 25.12
N ARG A 37 -3.14 -27.28 23.89
CA ARG A 37 -2.80 -25.88 23.55
C ARG A 37 -4.05 -25.00 23.55
N LEU A 38 -3.89 -23.77 24.02
CA LEU A 38 -4.92 -22.75 23.91
C LEU A 38 -5.17 -22.43 22.43
N ALA A 39 -6.44 -22.50 22.00
CA ALA A 39 -6.80 -22.35 20.59
C ALA A 39 -6.33 -21.04 19.94
N PHE A 40 -6.28 -19.92 20.69
CA PHE A 40 -5.81 -18.63 20.17
C PHE A 40 -4.28 -18.53 20.04
N ALA A 41 -3.54 -19.45 20.65
CA ALA A 41 -2.09 -19.52 20.65
C ALA A 41 -1.55 -20.82 20.02
N ASP A 42 -2.41 -21.61 19.36
CA ASP A 42 -2.05 -22.84 18.67
C ASP A 42 -1.96 -22.63 17.14
N PRO A 43 -0.75 -22.53 16.57
CA PRO A 43 -0.58 -22.32 15.14
C PRO A 43 -1.01 -23.52 14.30
N GLU A 44 -0.95 -24.75 14.84
CA GLU A 44 -1.44 -25.94 14.13
C GLU A 44 -2.94 -25.78 13.86
N PHE A 45 -3.71 -25.49 14.91
CA PHE A 45 -5.14 -25.19 14.80
C PHE A 45 -5.44 -23.96 13.94
N LEU A 46 -4.74 -22.83 14.14
CA LEU A 46 -4.99 -21.58 13.40
C LEU A 46 -4.66 -21.67 11.90
N LEU A 47 -3.78 -22.58 11.48
CA LEU A 47 -3.44 -22.77 10.07
C LEU A 47 -4.39 -23.70 9.33
N ARG A 48 -5.27 -24.43 10.04
CA ARG A 48 -6.31 -25.29 9.44
C ARG A 48 -7.23 -24.54 8.49
N ARG A 49 -7.86 -25.28 7.57
CA ARG A 49 -8.77 -24.70 6.57
C ARG A 49 -10.02 -24.12 7.23
N GLU A 50 -10.52 -24.81 8.25
CA GLU A 50 -11.72 -24.50 9.03
C GLU A 50 -11.59 -23.16 9.77
N THR A 51 -10.37 -22.81 10.21
CA THR A 51 -10.07 -21.58 10.94
C THR A 51 -9.72 -20.40 10.02
N ARG A 52 -9.79 -20.57 8.70
CA ARG A 52 -9.53 -19.50 7.73
C ARG A 52 -10.39 -18.25 7.99
N GLY A 53 -11.67 -18.42 8.35
CA GLY A 53 -12.56 -17.30 8.64
C GLY A 53 -12.09 -16.43 9.81
N ILE A 54 -11.50 -17.05 10.84
CA ILE A 54 -10.93 -16.33 11.99
C ILE A 54 -9.69 -15.54 11.56
N ARG A 55 -8.82 -16.14 10.73
CA ARG A 55 -7.65 -15.43 10.17
C ARG A 55 -8.06 -14.22 9.32
N PHE A 56 -9.16 -14.32 8.57
CA PHE A 56 -9.72 -13.18 7.85
C PHE A 56 -10.13 -12.06 8.80
N GLN A 57 -10.82 -12.38 9.90
CA GLN A 57 -11.19 -11.39 10.90
C GLN A 57 -9.97 -10.73 11.53
N LEU A 58 -8.90 -11.48 11.82
CA LEU A 58 -7.66 -10.93 12.35
C LEU A 58 -6.98 -9.95 11.38
N GLU A 59 -6.91 -10.30 10.09
CA GLU A 59 -6.34 -9.41 9.06
C GLU A 59 -7.24 -8.21 8.74
N MET A 60 -8.54 -8.30 8.97
CA MET A 60 -9.43 -7.15 8.91
C MET A 60 -9.22 -6.23 10.13
N LEU A 61 -9.20 -6.78 11.35
CA LEU A 61 -9.19 -6.01 12.59
C LEU A 61 -7.85 -5.36 12.91
N LYS A 62 -6.73 -6.09 12.77
CA LYS A 62 -5.42 -5.61 13.24
C LYS A 62 -5.01 -4.27 12.61
N PRO A 63 -5.06 -4.10 11.28
CA PRO A 63 -4.69 -2.82 10.66
C PRO A 63 -5.72 -1.72 10.94
N ASP A 64 -6.99 -2.08 11.12
CA ASP A 64 -8.07 -1.13 11.38
C ASP A 64 -7.92 -0.49 12.77
N LEU A 65 -7.76 -1.33 13.80
CA LEU A 65 -7.62 -0.89 15.18
C LEU A 65 -6.36 -0.05 15.40
N GLU A 66 -5.24 -0.43 14.78
CA GLU A 66 -3.98 0.30 14.93
C GLU A 66 -4.01 1.67 14.24
N GLN A 67 -4.60 1.75 13.04
CA GLN A 67 -4.81 3.03 12.36
C GLN A 67 -5.78 3.93 13.14
N GLN A 68 -6.87 3.36 13.66
CA GLN A 68 -7.83 4.10 14.49
C GLN A 68 -7.19 4.62 15.79
N ALA A 69 -6.37 3.81 16.46
CA ALA A 69 -5.66 4.21 17.67
C ALA A 69 -4.70 5.40 17.43
N GLN A 70 -4.18 5.52 16.21
CA GLN A 70 -3.34 6.64 15.77
C GLN A 70 -4.14 7.79 15.13
N GLY A 71 -5.48 7.71 15.13
CA GLY A 71 -6.38 8.75 14.58
C GLY A 71 -6.35 8.87 13.06
N ILE A 72 -5.96 7.81 12.35
CA ILE A 72 -5.87 7.80 10.88
C ILE A 72 -7.22 7.44 10.29
N GLU A 73 -8.01 8.45 9.96
CA GLU A 73 -9.36 8.27 9.38
C GLU A 73 -9.38 8.47 7.85
N ASN A 74 -8.37 9.15 7.30
CA ASN A 74 -8.34 9.53 5.90
C ASN A 74 -6.99 9.23 5.27
N THR A 75 -6.99 8.44 4.20
CA THR A 75 -5.78 8.07 3.47
C THR A 75 -5.79 8.57 2.02
N ILE A 76 -4.62 8.92 1.52
CA ILE A 76 -4.36 9.12 0.10
C ILE A 76 -3.61 7.89 -0.37
N VAL A 77 -4.27 7.06 -1.17
CA VAL A 77 -3.73 5.79 -1.63
C VAL A 77 -2.89 6.03 -2.87
N VAL A 78 -1.61 5.64 -2.80
CA VAL A 78 -0.67 5.79 -3.93
C VAL A 78 -0.24 4.42 -4.43
N PHE A 79 -0.48 4.20 -5.73
CA PHE A 79 -0.05 3.00 -6.44
C PHE A 79 0.92 3.32 -7.56
N GLY A 80 1.74 2.33 -7.92
CA GLY A 80 2.63 2.41 -9.07
C GLY A 80 3.60 1.25 -9.12
N SER A 81 4.55 1.34 -10.04
CA SER A 81 5.54 0.29 -10.26
C SER A 81 6.44 0.06 -9.04
N ALA A 82 6.54 -1.21 -8.61
CA ALA A 82 7.56 -1.66 -7.67
C ALA A 82 8.98 -1.68 -8.27
N ARG A 83 9.12 -1.42 -9.58
CA ARG A 83 10.37 -1.59 -10.33
C ARG A 83 11.04 -0.28 -10.75
N PHE A 84 10.44 0.86 -10.42
CA PHE A 84 10.99 2.17 -10.79
C PHE A 84 11.91 2.64 -9.68
N PRO A 85 13.23 2.67 -9.88
CA PRO A 85 14.17 2.97 -8.81
C PRO A 85 14.17 4.45 -8.44
N ALA A 86 14.74 4.75 -7.27
CA ALA A 86 15.18 6.09 -6.93
C ALA A 86 16.22 6.59 -7.96
N PRO A 87 16.28 7.89 -8.26
CA PRO A 87 17.21 8.45 -9.24
C PRO A 87 18.66 8.11 -8.93
N GLU A 88 19.08 8.20 -7.67
CA GLU A 88 20.46 7.95 -7.27
C GLU A 88 20.86 6.50 -7.58
N GLN A 89 19.95 5.55 -7.34
CA GLN A 89 20.15 4.15 -7.69
C GLN A 89 20.17 3.93 -9.20
N ALA A 90 19.29 4.62 -9.95
CA ALA A 90 19.23 4.50 -11.40
C ALA A 90 20.49 5.05 -12.10
N GLU A 91 21.06 6.13 -11.57
CA GLU A 91 22.31 6.72 -12.06
C GLU A 91 23.50 5.79 -11.84
N LEU A 92 23.59 5.17 -10.66
CA LEU A 92 24.63 4.19 -10.35
C LEU A 92 24.54 2.97 -11.29
N GLU A 93 23.35 2.38 -11.44
CA GLU A 93 23.12 1.25 -12.35
C GLU A 93 23.46 1.60 -13.81
N LEU A 94 23.18 2.83 -14.25
CA LEU A 94 23.53 3.28 -15.60
C LEU A 94 25.04 3.47 -15.78
N ALA A 95 25.73 4.00 -14.78
CA ALA A 95 27.19 4.13 -14.80
C ALA A 95 27.88 2.75 -14.85
N GLU A 96 27.40 1.79 -14.05
CA GLU A 96 27.87 0.40 -14.04
C GLU A 96 27.58 -0.32 -15.36
N ALA A 97 26.38 -0.14 -15.92
CA ALA A 97 26.03 -0.75 -17.19
C ALA A 97 26.91 -0.23 -18.34
N ARG A 98 27.21 1.08 -18.36
CA ARG A 98 28.11 1.69 -19.35
C ARG A 98 29.55 1.17 -19.26
N SER A 99 30.04 0.85 -18.07
CA SER A 99 31.39 0.30 -17.89
C SER A 99 31.46 -1.21 -18.19
N SER A 100 30.34 -1.93 -18.06
CA SER A 100 30.28 -3.38 -18.30
C SER A 100 30.40 -3.80 -19.76
N GLY A 101 29.97 -2.94 -20.70
CA GLY A 101 29.88 -3.27 -22.13
C GLY A 101 28.77 -4.27 -22.50
N ASP A 102 27.85 -4.62 -21.59
CA ASP A 102 26.68 -5.44 -21.88
C ASP A 102 25.49 -4.59 -22.35
N ASP A 103 25.15 -4.70 -23.64
CA ASP A 103 24.03 -4.00 -24.27
C ASP A 103 22.69 -4.24 -23.55
N LYS A 104 22.46 -5.44 -23.01
CA LYS A 104 21.21 -5.75 -22.30
C LYS A 104 21.16 -5.03 -20.96
N ALA A 105 22.27 -4.99 -20.23
CA ALA A 105 22.38 -4.24 -18.99
C ALA A 105 22.20 -2.74 -19.26
N LEU A 106 22.79 -2.21 -20.34
CA LEU A 106 22.66 -0.81 -20.73
C LEU A 106 21.21 -0.44 -21.04
N GLN A 107 20.52 -1.21 -21.89
CA GLN A 107 19.10 -0.96 -22.21
C GLN A 107 18.20 -1.03 -20.97
N LEU A 108 18.48 -1.96 -20.05
CA LEU A 108 17.74 -2.06 -18.79
C LEU A 108 17.95 -0.82 -17.92
N ALA A 109 19.21 -0.38 -17.76
CA ALA A 109 19.56 0.78 -16.94
C ALA A 109 19.00 2.07 -17.54
N GLU A 110 19.06 2.27 -18.87
CA GLU A 110 18.45 3.42 -19.54
C GLU A 110 16.94 3.48 -19.34
N ARG A 111 16.26 2.34 -19.43
CA ARG A 111 14.82 2.26 -19.13
C ARG A 111 14.52 2.62 -17.68
N ARG A 112 15.35 2.14 -16.74
CA ARG A 112 15.20 2.42 -15.31
C ARG A 112 15.45 3.89 -15.01
N MET A 113 16.50 4.49 -15.59
CA MET A 113 16.79 5.93 -15.49
C MET A 113 15.65 6.78 -16.03
N ARG A 114 15.11 6.45 -17.21
CA ARG A 114 13.94 7.16 -17.76
C ARG A 114 12.72 7.13 -16.83
N ASN A 115 12.52 6.01 -16.14
CA ASN A 115 11.38 5.82 -15.25
C ASN A 115 11.61 6.37 -13.84
N ALA A 116 12.86 6.61 -13.44
CA ALA A 116 13.22 7.14 -12.12
C ALA A 116 12.59 8.51 -11.84
N ARG A 117 12.31 9.31 -12.88
CA ARG A 117 11.56 10.57 -12.75
C ARG A 117 10.21 10.41 -12.03
N TYR A 118 9.53 9.28 -12.23
CA TYR A 118 8.24 9.02 -11.58
C TYR A 118 8.42 8.73 -10.08
N TYR A 119 9.58 8.19 -9.67
CA TYR A 119 9.91 8.03 -8.27
C TYR A 119 9.98 9.41 -7.60
N ASP A 120 10.76 10.34 -8.15
CA ASP A 120 10.84 11.70 -7.59
C ASP A 120 9.50 12.42 -7.57
N GLN A 121 8.70 12.27 -8.63
CA GLN A 121 7.37 12.85 -8.69
C GLN A 121 6.43 12.28 -7.62
N ALA A 122 6.48 10.96 -7.37
CA ALA A 122 5.69 10.33 -6.30
C ALA A 122 6.16 10.76 -4.91
N ARG A 123 7.48 10.88 -4.70
CA ARG A 123 8.07 11.42 -3.47
C ARG A 123 7.64 12.86 -3.23
N ARG A 124 7.73 13.71 -4.26
CA ARG A 124 7.31 15.12 -4.20
C ARG A 124 5.81 15.24 -3.92
N PHE A 125 4.97 14.47 -4.61
CA PHE A 125 3.53 14.44 -4.37
C PHE A 125 3.20 14.13 -2.92
N ALA A 126 3.79 13.05 -2.38
CA ALA A 126 3.57 12.65 -1.00
C ALA A 126 4.07 13.68 0.02
N GLU A 127 5.20 14.34 -0.26
CA GLU A 127 5.71 15.45 0.55
C GLU A 127 4.71 16.63 0.59
N LEU A 128 4.15 17.02 -0.56
CA LEU A 128 3.15 18.09 -0.66
C LEU A 128 1.92 17.79 0.19
N VAL A 129 1.35 16.58 0.02
CA VAL A 129 0.20 16.11 0.80
C VAL A 129 0.52 16.12 2.30
N ALA A 130 1.68 15.60 2.70
CA ALA A 130 2.07 15.52 4.10
C ALA A 130 2.23 16.89 4.75
N ARG A 131 2.87 17.84 4.05
CA ARG A 131 3.06 19.22 4.55
C ARG A 131 1.75 19.97 4.69
N ASP A 132 0.88 19.89 3.69
CA ASP A 132 -0.45 20.51 3.74
C ASP A 132 -1.30 19.90 4.86
N SER A 133 -1.35 18.57 4.91
CA SER A 133 -2.09 17.79 5.91
C SER A 133 -1.67 18.13 7.35
N ALA A 134 -0.39 18.39 7.61
CA ALA A 134 0.09 18.75 8.95
C ALA A 134 -0.58 20.02 9.52
N SER A 135 -0.99 20.95 8.66
CA SER A 135 -1.68 22.18 9.06
C SER A 135 -3.18 22.00 9.32
N ARG A 136 -3.75 20.84 8.97
CA ARG A 136 -5.19 20.55 9.08
C ARG A 136 -5.59 20.08 10.49
N PRO A 137 -6.87 20.28 10.87
CA PRO A 137 -7.44 19.66 12.07
C PRO A 137 -7.25 18.13 12.04
N ALA A 138 -7.04 17.52 13.21
CA ALA A 138 -6.70 16.10 13.32
C ALA A 138 -7.67 15.17 12.56
N ALA A 139 -8.98 15.45 12.61
CA ALA A 139 -10.01 14.66 11.94
C ALA A 139 -10.00 14.77 10.40
N GLU A 140 -9.35 15.79 9.85
CA GLU A 140 -9.25 16.05 8.40
C GLU A 140 -7.86 15.75 7.85
N ARG A 141 -6.92 15.31 8.70
CA ARG A 141 -5.57 14.95 8.27
C ARG A 141 -5.63 13.79 7.30
N LEU A 142 -4.87 13.96 6.24
CA LEU A 142 -4.66 12.99 5.17
C LEU A 142 -3.32 12.30 5.39
N VAL A 143 -3.32 10.97 5.30
CA VAL A 143 -2.12 10.14 5.49
C VAL A 143 -1.80 9.37 4.21
N ILE A 144 -0.54 9.38 3.80
CA ILE A 144 -0.10 8.59 2.65
C ILE A 144 -0.18 7.11 2.98
N CYS A 145 -0.87 6.34 2.13
CA CYS A 145 -1.03 4.91 2.24
C CYS A 145 -0.56 4.24 0.95
N THR A 146 0.27 3.21 1.06
CA THR A 146 0.81 2.49 -0.11
C THR A 146 0.78 0.99 0.13
N GLY A 147 1.14 0.21 -0.89
CA GLY A 147 1.39 -1.23 -0.74
C GLY A 147 2.68 -1.60 0.00
N GLY A 148 3.47 -0.63 0.44
CA GLY A 148 4.67 -0.81 1.26
C GLY A 148 5.86 -1.49 0.58
N GLY A 149 5.78 -1.79 -0.72
CA GLY A 149 6.88 -2.36 -1.50
C GLY A 149 7.90 -1.29 -1.95
N PRO A 150 8.88 -1.68 -2.79
CA PRO A 150 9.86 -0.76 -3.37
C PRO A 150 9.24 0.13 -4.46
N GLY A 151 10.08 0.95 -5.08
CA GLY A 151 9.72 1.78 -6.23
C GLY A 151 8.76 2.91 -5.89
N ILE A 152 7.68 3.09 -6.65
CA ILE A 152 6.75 4.21 -6.44
C ILE A 152 6.15 4.20 -5.03
N MET A 153 5.82 3.02 -4.50
CA MET A 153 5.26 2.89 -3.15
C MET A 153 6.26 3.41 -2.11
N GLU A 154 7.52 2.98 -2.21
CA GLU A 154 8.61 3.50 -1.39
C GLU A 154 8.78 5.02 -1.56
N ALA A 155 8.74 5.52 -2.79
CA ALA A 155 8.89 6.95 -3.05
C ALA A 155 7.83 7.77 -2.30
N ALA A 156 6.58 7.34 -2.36
CA ALA A 156 5.48 8.00 -1.65
C ALA A 156 5.64 7.89 -0.13
N ASN A 157 5.99 6.72 0.42
CA ASN A 157 6.27 6.59 1.85
C ASN A 157 7.44 7.49 2.28
N ARG A 158 8.52 7.54 1.47
CA ARG A 158 9.71 8.37 1.69
C ARG A 158 9.36 9.86 1.70
N GLY A 159 8.55 10.33 0.76
CA GLY A 159 8.12 11.73 0.70
C GLY A 159 7.36 12.18 1.95
N ALA A 160 6.44 11.35 2.44
CA ALA A 160 5.73 11.61 3.69
C ALA A 160 6.65 11.54 4.91
N HIS A 161 7.53 10.54 4.96
CA HIS A 161 8.50 10.34 6.04
C HIS A 161 9.45 11.53 6.18
N GLU A 162 10.03 12.01 5.08
CA GLU A 162 10.95 13.15 5.06
C GLU A 162 10.26 14.48 5.43
N ALA A 163 8.94 14.57 5.21
CA ALA A 163 8.11 15.67 5.69
C ALA A 163 7.75 15.55 7.20
N GLY A 164 8.18 14.49 7.88
CA GLY A 164 7.90 14.24 9.30
C GLY A 164 6.48 13.72 9.58
N ALA A 165 5.76 13.26 8.55
CA ALA A 165 4.40 12.75 8.70
C ALA A 165 4.38 11.22 8.83
N ALA A 166 3.40 10.72 9.59
CA ALA A 166 3.09 9.30 9.62
C ALA A 166 2.62 8.82 8.23
N ASN A 167 2.93 7.57 7.88
CA ASN A 167 2.51 6.97 6.64
C ASN A 167 2.31 5.45 6.79
N VAL A 168 1.39 4.90 6.00
CA VAL A 168 0.92 3.52 6.10
C VAL A 168 1.49 2.66 4.98
N GLY A 169 1.93 1.45 5.32
CA GLY A 169 2.32 0.41 4.39
C GLY A 169 1.46 -0.83 4.56
N LEU A 170 0.69 -1.18 3.54
CA LEU A 170 -0.11 -2.40 3.49
C LEU A 170 0.62 -3.43 2.62
N ASN A 171 1.59 -4.14 3.19
CA ASN A 171 2.39 -5.16 2.52
C ASN A 171 1.63 -6.46 2.31
N ILE A 172 2.06 -7.28 1.35
CA ILE A 172 1.52 -8.63 1.11
C ILE A 172 2.62 -9.67 1.22
N ALA A 173 2.33 -10.82 1.81
CA ALA A 173 3.29 -11.90 1.92
C ALA A 173 3.49 -12.57 0.55
N LEU A 174 4.66 -12.38 -0.05
CA LEU A 174 5.09 -13.06 -1.27
C LEU A 174 6.32 -13.94 -0.99
N PRO A 175 6.57 -14.99 -1.80
CA PRO A 175 7.72 -15.88 -1.62
C PRO A 175 9.09 -15.17 -1.65
N HIS A 176 9.20 -14.01 -2.31
CA HIS A 176 10.46 -13.32 -2.56
C HIS A 176 10.50 -11.86 -2.06
N GLU A 177 9.38 -11.30 -1.58
CA GLU A 177 9.31 -9.92 -1.07
C GLU A 177 9.33 -9.97 0.47
N GLN A 178 10.51 -9.71 1.06
CA GLN A 178 10.77 -10.10 2.45
C GLN A 178 10.45 -9.03 3.50
N SER A 179 10.44 -7.75 3.17
CA SER A 179 10.11 -6.68 4.13
C SER A 179 9.51 -5.45 3.44
N GLY A 180 8.68 -4.70 4.18
CA GLY A 180 8.23 -3.38 3.73
C GLY A 180 9.39 -2.40 3.64
N ASN A 181 9.22 -1.36 2.82
CA ASN A 181 10.26 -0.35 2.66
C ASN A 181 10.53 0.39 3.99
N ARG A 182 11.75 0.87 4.15
CA ARG A 182 12.26 1.43 5.42
C ARG A 182 11.62 2.75 5.85
N PHE A 183 10.84 3.39 4.98
CA PHE A 183 10.25 4.71 5.24
C PHE A 183 8.84 4.64 5.83
N ILE A 184 8.25 3.43 5.86
CA ILE A 184 6.96 3.20 6.50
C ILE A 184 7.07 3.47 8.00
N THR A 185 6.08 4.13 8.57
CA THR A 185 6.00 4.28 10.04
C THR A 185 5.96 2.90 10.69
N PRO A 186 6.88 2.56 11.61
CA PRO A 186 7.04 1.18 12.10
C PRO A 186 5.76 0.53 12.65
N SER A 187 4.93 1.28 13.37
CA SER A 187 3.64 0.82 13.90
C SER A 187 2.54 0.69 12.85
N LEU A 188 2.74 1.21 11.63
CA LEU A 188 1.79 1.23 10.52
C LEU A 188 2.28 0.40 9.31
N SER A 189 3.19 -0.54 9.56
CA SER A 189 3.68 -1.51 8.57
C SER A 189 2.94 -2.84 8.75
N PHE A 190 1.88 -3.04 7.99
CA PHE A 190 1.00 -4.20 8.09
C PHE A 190 1.32 -5.21 7.00
N LYS A 191 1.37 -6.50 7.35
CA LYS A 191 1.61 -7.59 6.40
C LYS A 191 0.38 -8.47 6.30
N PHE A 192 -0.19 -8.52 5.10
CA PHE A 192 -1.35 -9.34 4.77
C PHE A 192 -0.93 -10.68 4.17
N HIS A 193 -1.76 -11.70 4.35
CA HIS A 193 -1.69 -12.94 3.60
C HIS A 193 -2.73 -12.96 2.48
N TYR A 194 -3.91 -12.36 2.70
CA TYR A 194 -5.00 -12.37 1.74
C TYR A 194 -5.11 -11.05 0.96
N PHE A 195 -4.95 -11.13 -0.37
CA PHE A 195 -5.08 -9.97 -1.27
C PHE A 195 -6.41 -9.22 -1.09
N ALA A 196 -7.52 -9.94 -0.96
CA ALA A 196 -8.85 -9.32 -0.83
C ALA A 196 -8.94 -8.40 0.40
N LEU A 197 -8.38 -8.79 1.55
CA LEU A 197 -8.44 -7.98 2.76
C LEU A 197 -7.53 -6.75 2.65
N ARG A 198 -6.36 -6.92 2.04
CA ARG A 198 -5.46 -5.79 1.71
C ARG A 198 -6.16 -4.76 0.83
N LYS A 199 -6.87 -5.21 -0.20
CA LYS A 199 -7.65 -4.38 -1.13
C LYS A 199 -8.77 -3.62 -0.43
N MET A 200 -9.50 -4.30 0.45
CA MET A 200 -10.51 -3.67 1.30
C MET A 200 -9.90 -2.55 2.16
N HIS A 201 -8.74 -2.79 2.78
CA HIS A 201 -8.07 -1.79 3.63
C HIS A 201 -7.63 -0.53 2.87
N PHE A 202 -7.25 -0.65 1.59
CA PHE A 202 -7.02 0.55 0.77
C PHE A 202 -8.28 1.41 0.68
N MET A 203 -9.44 0.79 0.47
CA MET A 203 -10.69 1.52 0.22
C MET A 203 -11.40 2.00 1.48
N MET A 204 -11.24 1.33 2.62
CA MET A 204 -11.95 1.68 3.87
C MET A 204 -11.73 3.13 4.30
N ARG A 205 -10.52 3.66 4.09
CA ARG A 205 -10.09 5.00 4.53
C ARG A 205 -9.74 5.94 3.38
N ALA A 206 -9.81 5.46 2.13
CA ALA A 206 -9.42 6.23 0.96
C ALA A 206 -10.24 7.52 0.80
N LYS A 207 -9.52 8.65 0.69
CA LYS A 207 -10.02 9.92 0.17
C LYS A 207 -9.52 10.22 -1.22
N ALA A 208 -8.48 9.55 -1.71
CA ALA A 208 -8.07 9.69 -3.09
C ALA A 208 -7.30 8.45 -3.52
N LEU A 209 -7.31 8.21 -4.82
CA LEU A 209 -6.42 7.28 -5.49
C LEU A 209 -5.48 8.04 -6.40
N VAL A 210 -4.18 7.81 -6.28
CA VAL A 210 -3.18 8.32 -7.22
C VAL A 210 -2.39 7.15 -7.81
N ALA A 211 -2.64 6.86 -9.08
CA ALA A 211 -2.00 5.79 -9.82
C ALA A 211 -0.89 6.36 -10.71
N PHE A 212 0.36 6.16 -10.29
CA PHE A 212 1.53 6.35 -11.13
C PHE A 212 1.72 5.18 -12.08
N PRO A 213 2.56 5.32 -13.12
CA PRO A 213 2.80 4.24 -14.06
C PRO A 213 3.27 2.95 -13.37
N GLY A 214 2.65 1.83 -13.73
CA GLY A 214 2.78 0.58 -12.98
C GLY A 214 2.37 -0.65 -13.77
N GLY A 215 2.60 -1.83 -13.19
CA GLY A 215 2.31 -3.11 -13.85
C GLY A 215 0.91 -3.63 -13.51
N PHE A 216 0.77 -4.96 -13.56
CA PHE A 216 -0.51 -5.62 -13.26
C PHE A 216 -1.07 -5.31 -11.88
N GLY A 217 -0.22 -5.22 -10.84
CA GLY A 217 -0.72 -4.84 -9.51
C GLY A 217 -1.35 -3.45 -9.49
N THR A 218 -0.78 -2.48 -10.21
CA THR A 218 -1.35 -1.13 -10.31
C THR A 218 -2.65 -1.12 -11.11
N LEU A 219 -2.72 -1.91 -12.20
CA LEU A 219 -3.93 -2.04 -13.01
C LEU A 219 -5.06 -2.72 -12.23
N ASP A 220 -4.75 -3.80 -11.52
CA ASP A 220 -5.69 -4.52 -10.66
C ASP A 220 -6.36 -3.57 -9.65
N GLU A 221 -5.56 -2.80 -8.91
CA GLU A 221 -6.12 -1.83 -7.96
C GLU A 221 -6.85 -0.67 -8.63
N LEU A 222 -6.35 -0.15 -9.76
CA LEU A 222 -7.02 0.93 -10.50
C LEU A 222 -8.42 0.50 -10.96
N PHE A 223 -8.52 -0.66 -11.62
CA PHE A 223 -9.80 -1.14 -12.14
C PHE A 223 -10.76 -1.57 -11.02
N GLU A 224 -10.25 -2.07 -9.89
CA GLU A 224 -11.09 -2.32 -8.72
C GLU A 224 -11.71 -1.03 -8.20
N VAL A 225 -10.92 0.03 -8.02
CA VAL A 225 -11.43 1.32 -7.52
C VAL A 225 -12.43 1.93 -8.50
N LEU A 226 -12.11 1.92 -9.81
CA LEU A 226 -13.03 2.40 -10.85
C LEU A 226 -14.36 1.65 -10.79
N THR A 227 -14.34 0.32 -10.68
CA THR A 227 -15.54 -0.51 -10.59
C THR A 227 -16.34 -0.22 -9.32
N LEU A 228 -15.68 -0.06 -8.18
CA LEU A 228 -16.33 0.24 -6.90
C LEU A 228 -17.03 1.61 -6.91
N VAL A 229 -16.41 2.62 -7.51
CA VAL A 229 -17.00 3.96 -7.65
C VAL A 229 -18.11 3.96 -8.68
N GLN A 230 -17.90 3.36 -9.86
CA GLN A 230 -18.89 3.23 -10.93
C GLN A 230 -20.19 2.55 -10.43
N THR A 231 -20.06 1.49 -9.65
CA THR A 231 -21.20 0.72 -9.13
C THR A 231 -21.81 1.30 -7.85
N GLY A 232 -21.28 2.41 -7.34
CA GLY A 232 -21.73 3.04 -6.08
C GLY A 232 -21.49 2.19 -4.83
N LYS A 233 -20.60 1.20 -4.90
CA LYS A 233 -20.21 0.36 -3.76
C LYS A 233 -19.19 1.04 -2.85
N ALA A 234 -18.45 2.01 -3.37
CA ALA A 234 -17.63 2.94 -2.60
C ALA A 234 -18.12 4.38 -2.79
N LYS A 235 -17.79 5.26 -1.83
CA LYS A 235 -18.00 6.69 -2.00
C LYS A 235 -17.13 7.20 -3.15
N ALA A 236 -17.61 8.21 -3.87
CA ALA A 236 -16.81 8.87 -4.88
C ALA A 236 -15.57 9.49 -4.25
N VAL A 237 -14.41 9.22 -4.86
CA VAL A 237 -13.11 9.77 -4.51
C VAL A 237 -12.41 10.21 -5.79
N PRO A 238 -11.56 11.25 -5.77
CA PRO A 238 -10.72 11.61 -6.90
C PRO A 238 -9.78 10.46 -7.25
N ILE A 239 -9.85 10.03 -8.51
CA ILE A 239 -8.95 9.03 -9.10
C ILE A 239 -8.03 9.75 -10.08
N VAL A 240 -6.73 9.78 -9.76
CA VAL A 240 -5.73 10.54 -10.50
C VAL A 240 -4.78 9.57 -11.19
N LEU A 241 -4.71 9.65 -12.51
CA LEU A 241 -3.77 8.91 -13.35
C LEU A 241 -2.56 9.79 -13.67
N PHE A 242 -1.46 9.55 -12.95
CA PHE A 242 -0.24 10.32 -13.10
C PHE A 242 0.59 9.84 -14.30
N GLY A 243 1.04 10.76 -15.14
CA GLY A 243 1.83 10.46 -16.35
C GLY A 243 0.92 10.13 -17.53
N SER A 244 0.27 11.17 -18.07
CA SER A 244 -0.76 11.05 -19.11
C SER A 244 -0.28 10.28 -20.35
N ASN A 245 0.98 10.48 -20.76
CA ASN A 245 1.59 9.77 -21.88
C ASN A 245 1.62 8.25 -21.68
N TYR A 246 1.91 7.79 -20.45
CA TYR A 246 1.97 6.36 -20.14
C TYR A 246 0.59 5.72 -20.26
N TRP A 247 -0.41 6.31 -19.59
CA TRP A 247 -1.74 5.76 -19.52
C TRP A 247 -2.47 5.77 -20.86
N LYS A 248 -2.38 6.87 -21.63
CA LYS A 248 -3.02 6.98 -22.96
C LYS A 248 -2.43 6.02 -23.99
N ARG A 249 -1.17 5.62 -23.82
CA ARG A 249 -0.53 4.59 -24.66
C ARG A 249 -0.87 3.17 -24.23
N LEU A 250 -1.13 2.97 -22.94
CA LEU A 250 -1.42 1.66 -22.37
C LEU A 250 -2.90 1.27 -22.56
N LEU A 251 -3.82 2.21 -22.32
CA LEU A 251 -5.25 1.97 -22.31
C LEU A 251 -5.95 2.96 -23.24
N ASN A 252 -6.62 2.43 -24.26
CA ASN A 252 -7.56 3.19 -25.05
C ASN A 252 -8.98 2.92 -24.53
N PHE A 253 -9.44 3.76 -23.60
CA PHE A 253 -10.76 3.59 -22.99
C PHE A 253 -11.92 3.87 -23.97
N GLU A 254 -11.67 4.58 -25.08
CA GLU A 254 -12.70 4.83 -26.10
C GLU A 254 -13.22 3.53 -26.70
N VAL A 255 -12.36 2.51 -26.84
CA VAL A 255 -12.78 1.19 -27.31
C VAL A 255 -13.85 0.59 -26.40
N LEU A 256 -13.77 0.81 -25.08
CA LEU A 256 -14.78 0.29 -24.15
C LEU A 256 -16.14 1.01 -24.32
N ILE A 257 -16.12 2.28 -24.75
CA ILE A 257 -17.35 3.02 -25.05
C ILE A 257 -17.92 2.58 -26.39
N GLU A 258 -17.07 2.49 -27.42
CA GLU A 258 -17.44 2.05 -28.78
C GLU A 258 -18.09 0.66 -28.75
N GLU A 259 -17.55 -0.26 -27.95
CA GLU A 259 -18.09 -1.61 -27.75
C GLU A 259 -19.26 -1.68 -26.75
N GLY A 260 -19.66 -0.55 -26.15
CA GLY A 260 -20.77 -0.47 -25.20
C GLY A 260 -20.51 -1.15 -23.85
N ALA A 261 -19.25 -1.38 -23.49
CA ALA A 261 -18.85 -2.02 -22.24
C ALA A 261 -18.86 -1.04 -21.04
N ILE A 262 -18.69 0.26 -21.29
CA ILE A 262 -18.84 1.34 -20.31
C ILE A 262 -19.60 2.53 -20.92
N SER A 263 -20.11 3.43 -20.08
CA SER A 263 -20.73 4.67 -20.51
C SER A 263 -19.68 5.79 -20.72
N PRO A 264 -19.96 6.81 -21.56
CA PRO A 264 -19.09 7.97 -21.70
C PRO A 264 -18.86 8.73 -20.38
N ASP A 265 -19.82 8.69 -19.46
CA ASP A 265 -19.71 9.33 -18.15
C ASP A 265 -18.70 8.63 -17.23
N ASP A 266 -18.37 7.36 -17.48
CA ASP A 266 -17.37 6.62 -16.69
C ASP A 266 -15.95 7.17 -16.88
N LEU A 267 -15.68 7.86 -18.00
CA LEU A 267 -14.41 8.56 -18.19
C LEU A 267 -14.25 9.79 -17.29
N LYS A 268 -15.34 10.27 -16.68
CA LYS A 268 -15.30 11.37 -15.69
C LYS A 268 -14.86 10.89 -14.31
N LEU A 269 -14.76 9.57 -14.10
CA LEU A 269 -14.34 8.99 -12.81
C LEU A 269 -12.87 9.28 -12.49
N PHE A 270 -12.04 9.55 -13.50
CA PHE A 270 -10.62 9.80 -13.31
C PHE A 270 -10.12 11.01 -14.11
N SER A 271 -8.97 11.54 -13.71
CA SER A 271 -8.29 12.65 -14.40
C SER A 271 -6.83 12.33 -14.64
N TYR A 272 -6.27 12.80 -15.76
CA TYR A 272 -4.83 12.73 -16.02
C TYR A 272 -4.10 13.95 -15.48
N VAL A 273 -2.93 13.75 -14.91
CA VAL A 273 -2.01 14.82 -14.48
C VAL A 273 -0.57 14.43 -14.83
N ASP A 274 0.30 15.43 -14.94
CA ASP A 274 1.71 15.21 -15.29
C ASP A 274 2.70 15.84 -14.28
N GLN A 275 2.21 16.67 -13.34
CA GLN A 275 2.99 17.24 -12.24
C GLN A 275 2.42 16.89 -10.86
N PRO A 276 3.28 16.72 -9.83
CA PRO A 276 2.85 16.46 -8.45
C PRO A 276 1.87 17.50 -7.90
N GLU A 277 2.11 18.77 -8.23
CA GLU A 277 1.28 19.90 -7.82
C GLU A 277 -0.13 19.81 -8.42
N ASP A 278 -0.25 19.41 -9.68
CA ASP A 278 -1.55 19.22 -10.34
C ASP A 278 -2.33 18.05 -9.73
N ALA A 279 -1.63 16.97 -9.37
CA ALA A 279 -2.24 15.82 -8.70
C ALA A 279 -2.83 16.23 -7.35
N TRP A 280 -2.11 17.04 -6.58
CA TRP A 280 -2.58 17.55 -5.30
C TRP A 280 -3.74 18.54 -5.48
N ALA A 281 -3.62 19.48 -6.42
CA ALA A 281 -4.67 20.44 -6.73
C ALA A 281 -5.98 19.78 -7.15
N ALA A 282 -5.92 18.68 -7.91
CA ALA A 282 -7.11 17.91 -8.30
C ALA A 282 -7.85 17.32 -7.08
N ILE A 283 -7.10 16.83 -6.08
CA ILE A 283 -7.68 16.30 -4.84
C ILE A 283 -8.28 17.44 -4.00
N GLN A 284 -7.58 18.57 -3.89
CA GLN A 284 -8.10 19.75 -3.19
C GLN A 284 -9.39 20.28 -3.82
N ALA A 285 -9.42 20.38 -5.16
CA ALA A 285 -10.59 20.85 -5.89
C ALA A 285 -11.81 19.95 -5.68
N PHE A 286 -11.62 18.62 -5.65
CA PHE A 286 -12.71 17.67 -5.40
C PHE A 286 -13.38 17.87 -4.03
N TYR A 287 -12.58 18.19 -3.00
CA TYR A 287 -13.06 18.36 -1.63
C TYR A 287 -13.27 19.82 -1.21
N ALA A 288 -13.03 20.78 -2.11
CA ALA A 288 -13.06 22.22 -1.82
C ALA A 288 -12.20 22.63 -0.62
N LEU A 289 -10.97 22.11 -0.59
CA LEU A 289 -10.00 22.28 0.50
C LEU A 289 -9.19 23.58 0.46
#